data_AF-A0A3N5IE62-F1
#
_entry.id   AF-A0A3N5IE62-F1
#
_cell.length_a   1.000
_cell.length_b   1.000
_cell.length_c   1.000
_cell.angle_alpha   90.00
_cell.angle_beta   90.00
_cell.angle_gamma   90.00
#
_symmetry.space_group_name_H-M   'P 1'
#
loop_
_entity.id
_entity.type
_entity.pdbx_description
1 polymer ?
#
loop_
_entity_poly.entity_id
_entity_poly.type
_entity_poly.pdbx_seq_one_letter_code
_entity_poly.pdbx_strand_id
1 'polypeptide(L)' 'MVSRCRVLVTQQSHQDEMTFQIELSDASIDSKPLAEKMRGDIREIMRLRGEVVIVPRGTIPDDAKKIEDRRNWE' A
#
# COMPACT_ATOMS: atom_id res chain seq x y z
N MET A 1 -1.83 9.64 -12.21
CA MET A 1 -0.86 8.52 -12.26
C MET A 1 -0.32 8.27 -10.85
N VAL A 2 0.35 7.15 -10.60
CA VAL A 2 1.04 6.90 -9.31
C VAL A 2 2.39 7.60 -9.32
N SER A 3 2.71 8.39 -8.29
CA SER A 3 4.03 9.01 -8.13
C SER A 3 4.98 8.12 -7.32
N ARG A 4 4.51 7.56 -6.21
CA ARG A 4 5.28 6.66 -5.34
C ARG A 4 4.37 5.58 -4.75
N CYS A 5 4.95 4.45 -4.38
CA CYS A 5 4.27 3.42 -3.62
C CYS A 5 5.22 2.71 -2.67
N ARG A 6 4.68 2.22 -1.55
CA ARG A 6 5.35 1.28 -0.66
C ARG A 6 4.36 0.30 -0.07
N VAL A 7 4.85 -0.84 0.38
CA VAL A 7 4.07 -1.82 1.14
C VAL A 7 4.62 -1.87 2.55
N LEU A 8 3.77 -1.57 3.53
CA LEU A 8 4.07 -1.80 4.94
C LEU A 8 3.61 -3.21 5.28
N VAL A 9 4.50 -4.02 5.85
CA VAL A 9 4.16 -5.35 6.35
C VAL A 9 4.22 -5.31 7.86
N THR A 10 3.08 -5.49 8.52
CA THR A 10 2.97 -5.56 9.98
C THR A 10 2.46 -6.94 10.38
N GLN A 11 2.60 -7.30 11.65
CA GLN A 11 1.99 -8.50 12.20
C GLN A 11 1.03 -8.10 13.31
N GLN A 12 -0.23 -8.49 13.19
CA GLN A 12 -1.24 -8.30 14.22
C GLN A 12 -1.90 -9.65 14.50
N SER A 13 -1.97 -10.05 15.78
CA SER A 13 -2.63 -11.29 16.20
C SER A 13 -2.16 -12.55 15.44
N HIS A 14 -0.84 -12.68 15.23
CA HIS A 14 -0.21 -13.77 14.47
C HIS A 14 -0.57 -13.83 12.98
N GLN A 15 -1.14 -12.75 12.42
CA GLN A 15 -1.42 -12.64 10.99
C GLN A 15 -0.62 -11.48 10.40
N ASP A 16 -0.04 -11.73 9.23
CA ASP A 16 0.65 -10.70 8.47
C ASP A 16 -0.39 -9.80 7.80
N GLU A 17 -0.24 -8.51 8.01
CA GLU A 17 -1.05 -7.46 7.39
C GLU A 17 -0.20 -6.67 6.40
N MET A 18 -0.69 -6.57 5.17
CA MET A 18 -0.04 -5.80 4.11
C MET A 18 -0.84 -4.54 3.81
N THR A 19 -0.21 -3.38 4.00
CA THR A 19 -0.80 -2.08 3.64
C THR A 19 -0.01 -1.44 2.51
N PHE A 20 -0.63 -1.34 1.34
CA PHE A 20 -0.09 -0.68 0.16
C PHE A 20 -0.42 0.81 0.23
N GLN A 21 0.59 1.62 0.52
CA GLN A 21 0.47 3.08 0.47
C GLN A 21 0.82 3.57 -0.92
N ILE A 22 -0.08 4.34 -1.52
CA ILE A 22 0.06 4.86 -2.88
C ILE A 22 -0.05 6.38 -2.85
N GLU A 23 0.93 7.06 -3.43
CA GLU A 23 0.82 8.47 -3.74
C GLU A 23 0.37 8.66 -5.18
N LEU A 24 -0.60 9.55 -5.38
CA LEU A 24 -1.01 9.96 -6.70
C LEU A 24 -0.25 11.22 -7.12
N SER A 25 0.16 11.25 -8.38
CA SER A 25 0.79 12.40 -9.02
C SER A 25 -0.17 13.58 -9.15
N ASP A 26 -1.47 13.30 -9.15
CA ASP A 26 -2.56 14.24 -9.38
C ASP A 26 -3.66 14.00 -8.35
N ALA A 27 -3.95 15.04 -7.56
CA ALA A 27 -4.92 15.00 -6.47
C ALA A 27 -6.38 15.08 -6.96
N SER A 28 -6.62 15.38 -8.24
CA SER A 28 -7.97 15.42 -8.83
C SER A 28 -8.52 14.03 -9.18
N ILE A 29 -7.68 12.99 -9.14
CA ILE A 29 -8.09 11.61 -9.40
C ILE A 29 -8.99 11.12 -8.28
N ASP A 30 -10.15 10.57 -8.63
CA ASP A 30 -11.01 9.88 -7.67
C ASP A 30 -10.29 8.63 -7.12
N SER A 31 -9.84 8.74 -5.88
CA SER A 31 -8.97 7.76 -5.23
C SER A 31 -9.70 6.48 -4.83
N LYS A 32 -11.02 6.55 -4.60
CA LYS A 32 -11.82 5.42 -4.12
C LYS A 32 -11.94 4.27 -5.13
N PRO A 33 -12.46 4.49 -6.36
CA PRO A 33 -12.56 3.41 -7.35
C PRO A 33 -11.19 2.87 -7.75
N LEU A 34 -10.16 3.73 -7.73
CA LEU A 34 -8.78 3.30 -7.98
C LEU A 34 -8.28 2.35 -6.88
N ALA A 35 -8.45 2.71 -5.61
CA ALA A 35 -8.05 1.86 -4.49
C ALA A 35 -8.81 0.52 -4.48
N GLU A 36 -10.11 0.54 -4.78
CA GLU A 36 -10.92 -0.67 -4.92
C GLU A 36 -10.41 -1.59 -6.02
N LYS A 37 -10.13 -1.03 -7.20
CA LYS A 37 -9.57 -1.78 -8.32
C LYS A 37 -8.22 -2.39 -7.94
N MET A 38 -7.31 -1.60 -7.36
CA MET A 38 -5.98 -2.08 -6.97
C MET A 38 -6.06 -3.21 -5.94
N ARG A 39 -6.99 -3.12 -4.97
CA ARG A 39 -7.23 -4.19 -4.00
C ARG A 39 -7.73 -5.47 -4.67
N GLY A 40 -8.58 -5.35 -5.69
CA GLY A 40 -8.99 -6.47 -6.55
C GLY A 40 -7.81 -7.11 -7.27
N ASP A 41 -7.01 -6.29 -7.96
CA ASP A 41 -5.83 -6.74 -8.72
C ASP A 41 -4.80 -7.43 -7.80
N ILE A 42 -4.54 -6.88 -6.60
CA ILE A 42 -3.62 -7.48 -5.60
C ILE A 42 -4.13 -8.88 -5.21
N ARG A 43 -5.41 -8.99 -4.89
CA ARG A 43 -6.00 -10.29 -4.52
C ARG A 43 -5.93 -11.31 -5.65
N GLU A 44 -6.17 -10.88 -6.88
CA GLU A 44 -6.17 -11.74 -8.06
C GLU A 44 -4.76 -12.22 -8.41
N ILE A 45 -3.79 -11.31 -8.47
CA ILE A 45 -2.43 -11.56 -8.94
C ILE A 45 -1.59 -12.19 -7.83
N MET A 46 -1.59 -11.58 -6.64
CA MET A 46 -0.71 -12.00 -5.54
C MET A 46 -1.31 -13.12 -4.70
N ARG A 47 -2.62 -13.40 -4.84
CA ARG A 47 -3.36 -14.38 -4.01
C ARG A 47 -3.33 -14.08 -2.51
N LEU A 48 -3.00 -12.84 -2.13
CA LEU A 48 -2.95 -12.36 -0.76
C LEU A 48 -4.00 -11.26 -0.55
N ARG A 49 -4.41 -11.07 0.70
CA ARG A 49 -5.20 -9.89 1.08
C ARG A 49 -4.25 -8.76 1.43
N GLY A 50 -4.53 -7.57 0.92
CA GLY A 50 -3.80 -6.35 1.27
C GLY A 50 -4.75 -5.16 1.21
N GLU A 51 -4.58 -4.25 2.13
CA GLU A 51 -5.30 -2.98 2.11
C GLU A 51 -4.56 -1.97 1.23
N VAL A 52 -5.33 -1.13 0.53
CA VAL A 52 -4.78 -0.07 -0.32
C VAL A 52 -5.21 1.26 0.26
N VAL A 53 -4.22 2.10 0.58
CA VAL A 53 -4.44 3.43 1.15
C VAL A 53 -3.79 4.45 0.22
N ILE A 54 -4.61 5.35 -0.32
CA ILE A 54 -4.11 6.51 -1.04
C ILE A 54 -3.69 7.56 -0.02
N VAL A 55 -2.43 7.97 -0.06
CA VAL A 55 -1.84 8.95 0.88
C VAL A 55 -1.48 10.24 0.15
N PRO A 56 -1.44 11.39 0.86
CA PRO A 56 -0.99 12.65 0.26
C PRO A 56 0.42 12.54 -0.32
N ARG A 57 0.70 13.30 -1.38
CA ARG A 57 2.03 13.37 -1.97
C ARG A 57 3.07 13.85 -0.96
N GLY A 58 4.23 13.19 -0.90
CA GLY A 58 5.31 13.47 0.05
C GLY A 58 5.18 12.72 1.38
N THR A 59 4.15 11.88 1.57
CA THR A 59 4.01 11.01 2.74
C THR A 59 5.02 9.86 2.71
N ILE A 60 5.38 9.39 1.51
CA ILE A 60 6.36 8.34 1.29
C ILE A 60 7.72 9.02 1.03
N PRO A 61 8.70 8.86 1.94
CA PRO A 61 10.05 9.41 1.74
C PRO A 61 10.70 8.92 0.46
N ASP A 62 11.60 9.73 -0.09
CA ASP A 62 12.31 9.42 -1.33
C ASP A 62 13.20 8.17 -1.23
N ASP A 63 13.71 7.89 -0.03
CA ASP A 63 14.55 6.74 0.32
C ASP A 63 13.75 5.59 0.97
N ALA A 64 12.42 5.68 0.97
CA ALA A 64 11.57 4.63 1.54
C ALA A 64 11.79 3.30 0.82
N LYS A 65 11.91 2.22 1.61
CA LYS A 65 11.94 0.86 1.06
C LYS A 65 10.61 0.56 0.36
N LYS A 66 10.66 -0.13 -0.78
CA LYS A 66 9.45 -0.61 -1.48
C LYS A 66 8.61 -1.53 -0.61
N ILE A 67 9.28 -2.38 0.18
CA ILE A 67 8.66 -3.24 1.19
C ILE A 67 9.31 -2.87 2.52
N GLU A 68 8.52 -2.34 3.42
CA GLU A 68 8.93 -1.98 4.76
C GLU A 68 8.35 -2.99 5.74
N ASP A 69 9.17 -3.98 6.10
CA ASP A 69 8.82 -5.00 7.08
C ASP A 69 8.97 -4.44 8.48
N ARG A 70 7.87 -4.41 9.23
CA ARG A 70 7.73 -3.94 10.60
C ARG A 70 7.21 -5.05 11.52
N ARG A 71 7.28 -6.32 11.09
CA ARG A 71 6.93 -7.47 11.93
C ARG A 71 7.95 -7.61 13.06
N ASN A 72 7.49 -7.99 14.24
CA ASN A 72 8.36 -8.35 15.35
C ASN A 72 8.66 -9.86 15.28
N TRP A 73 9.91 -10.25 15.52
CA TRP A 73 10.40 -11.63 15.36
C TRP A 73 10.91 -12.25 16.67
N GLU A 74 10.54 -11.69 17.81
CA GLU A 74 10.88 -12.24 19.15
C GLU A 74 10.48 -13.71 19.31
#